data_AF-A0A9D5VVK2-F1
#
_entry.id   AF-A0A9D5VVK2-F1
#
_cell.length_a   1.000
_cell.length_b   1.000
_cell.length_c   1.000
_cell.angle_alpha   90.00
_cell.angle_beta   90.00
_cell.angle_gamma   90.00
#
_symmetry.space_group_name_H-M   'P 1'
#
loop_
_entity.id
_entity.type
_entity.pdbx_description
1 polymer ?
#
loop_
_entity_poly.entity_id
_entity_poly.type
_entity_poly.pdbx_seq_one_letter_code
_entity_poly.pdbx_strand_id
1 'polypeptide(L)' 'MQESKLKKEYPITSVCKEDILNTFDESDNFHSIKKRVYEMDDSEMQDLAREMADDYTGQLFWESLRTIFEERFLNTKEA' A
#
# COMPACT_ATOMS: atom_id res chain seq x y z
N MET A 1 -31.60 -8.84 14.81
CA MET A 1 -30.43 -8.00 14.49
C MET A 1 -29.23 -8.92 14.33
N GLN A 2 -28.87 -9.27 13.10
CA GLN A 2 -27.63 -9.97 12.78
C GLN A 2 -26.87 -9.06 11.84
N GLU A 3 -25.78 -8.45 12.31
CA GLU A 3 -24.75 -7.85 11.44
C GLU A 3 -23.55 -7.44 12.29
N SER A 4 -22.61 -8.36 12.50
CA SER A 4 -21.28 -8.02 13.04
C SER A 4 -20.20 -9.00 12.57
N LYS A 5 -20.33 -9.54 11.36
CA LYS A 5 -19.41 -10.55 10.80
C LYS A 5 -18.54 -10.03 9.64
N LEU A 6 -18.36 -8.71 9.52
CA LEU A 6 -17.76 -8.09 8.33
C LEU A 6 -16.63 -7.10 8.64
N LYS A 7 -15.72 -7.40 9.56
CA LYS A 7 -14.43 -6.70 9.56
C LYS A 7 -13.29 -7.68 9.84
N LYS A 8 -12.75 -8.21 8.75
CA LYS A 8 -11.43 -8.83 8.73
C LYS A 8 -10.63 -8.12 7.65
N GLU A 9 -9.65 -7.35 8.09
CA GLU A 9 -8.77 -6.56 7.24
C GLU A 9 -7.61 -7.45 6.80
N TYR A 10 -7.19 -7.32 5.53
CA TYR A 10 -6.12 -8.10 4.93
C TYR A 10 -5.11 -7.13 4.29
N PRO A 11 -3.99 -6.81 4.96
CA PRO A 11 -2.99 -5.92 4.39
C PRO A 11 -2.18 -6.64 3.31
N ILE A 12 -1.98 -5.98 2.17
CA ILE A 12 -1.15 -6.47 1.07
C ILE A 12 -0.16 -5.38 0.70
N THR A 13 0.93 -5.25 1.45
CA THR A 13 2.18 -4.65 0.98
C THR A 13 3.36 -5.27 1.75
N SER A 14 4.35 -5.77 1.03
CA SER A 14 5.68 -6.03 1.59
C SER A 14 6.60 -4.94 1.07
N VAL A 15 7.08 -4.06 1.96
CA VAL A 15 8.07 -3.02 1.65
C VAL A 15 9.38 -3.33 2.34
N CYS A 16 10.49 -3.14 1.66
CA CYS A 16 11.83 -3.25 2.23
C CYS A 16 12.63 -1.95 2.04
N LYS A 17 13.78 -1.85 2.69
CA LYS A 17 14.66 -0.67 2.63
C LYS A 17 15.14 -0.36 1.20
N GLU A 18 15.31 -1.39 0.36
CA GLU A 18 15.73 -1.21 -1.03
C GLU A 18 14.64 -0.52 -1.86
N ASP A 19 13.36 -0.87 -1.63
CA ASP A 19 12.23 -0.21 -2.28
C ASP A 19 12.22 1.29 -1.99
N ILE A 20 12.54 1.69 -0.75
CA ILE A 20 12.64 3.10 -0.34
C ILE A 20 13.78 3.81 -1.08
N LEU A 21 14.94 3.16 -1.26
CA LEU A 21 16.07 3.80 -1.96
C LEU A 21 15.80 3.99 -3.45
N ASN A 22 15.03 3.08 -4.06
CA ASN A 22 14.68 3.13 -5.48
C ASN A 22 13.66 4.22 -5.84
N THR A 23 13.04 4.89 -4.85
CA THR A 23 12.12 6.02 -5.12
C THR A 23 12.81 7.38 -5.22
N PHE A 24 14.11 7.48 -4.88
CA PHE A 24 14.86 8.72 -4.92
C PHE A 24 15.95 8.69 -6.00
N ASP A 25 16.06 9.77 -6.76
CA ASP A 25 17.14 9.95 -7.74
C ASP A 25 18.46 10.30 -7.03
N GLU A 26 19.60 9.94 -7.63
CA GLU A 26 20.93 10.25 -7.08
C GLU A 26 21.24 11.77 -7.00
N SER A 27 20.41 12.62 -7.61
CA SER A 27 20.52 14.09 -7.55
C SER A 27 19.94 14.70 -6.28
N ASP A 28 19.16 13.95 -5.49
CA ASP A 28 18.66 14.41 -4.20
C ASP A 28 19.75 14.33 -3.12
N ASN A 29 19.42 14.68 -1.87
CA ASN A 29 20.25 14.43 -0.68
C ASN A 29 20.41 12.91 -0.40
N PHE A 30 20.72 12.12 -1.43
CA PHE A 30 20.71 10.68 -1.48
C PHE A 30 21.61 10.08 -0.41
N HIS A 31 22.74 10.72 -0.10
CA HIS A 31 23.62 10.28 0.99
C HIS A 31 22.92 10.34 2.35
N SER A 32 22.19 11.41 2.65
CA SER A 32 21.45 11.59 3.90
C SER A 32 20.25 10.65 3.97
N ILE A 33 19.54 10.47 2.85
CA ILE A 33 18.41 9.54 2.72
C ILE A 33 18.88 8.11 2.95
N LYS A 34 19.95 7.69 2.26
CA LYS A 34 20.55 6.37 2.40
C LYS A 34 20.97 6.08 3.84
N LYS A 35 21.62 7.04 4.50
CA LYS A 35 21.99 6.91 5.92
C LYS A 35 20.76 6.68 6.79
N ARG A 36 19.72 7.50 6.64
CA ARG A 36 18.49 7.39 7.43
C ARG A 36 17.79 6.04 7.22
N VAL A 37 17.69 5.56 5.98
CA VAL A 37 17.08 4.26 5.65
C VAL A 37 17.84 3.11 6.30
N TYR A 38 19.18 3.14 6.32
CA TYR A 38 19.95 2.11 7.02
C TYR A 38 19.72 2.12 8.53
N GLU A 39 19.56 3.30 9.12
CA GLU A 39 19.30 3.48 10.55
C GLU A 39 17.87 3.12 10.97
N MET A 40 16.93 2.94 10.02
CA MET A 40 15.56 2.54 10.36
C MET A 40 15.52 1.18 11.05
N ASP A 41 14.82 1.09 12.18
CA ASP A 41 14.59 -0.20 12.84
C ASP A 41 13.33 -0.90 12.31
N ASP A 42 13.09 -2.12 12.79
CA ASP A 42 11.94 -2.92 12.38
C ASP A 42 10.61 -2.27 12.76
N SER A 43 10.55 -1.49 13.85
CA SER A 43 9.33 -0.78 14.27
C SER A 43 9.01 0.34 13.28
N GLU A 44 10.01 1.12 12.90
CA GLU A 44 9.85 2.20 11.91
C GLU A 44 9.48 1.65 10.53
N MET A 45 10.05 0.51 10.13
CA MET A 45 9.67 -0.20 8.90
C MET A 45 8.23 -0.74 8.96
N GLN A 46 7.79 -1.22 10.12
CA GLN A 46 6.40 -1.67 10.33
C GLN A 46 5.41 -0.51 10.29
N ASP A 47 5.76 0.63 10.91
CA ASP A 47 4.93 1.83 10.85
C ASP A 47 4.81 2.34 9.41
N LEU A 48 5.91 2.42 8.66
CA LEU A 48 5.88 2.77 7.24
C LEU A 48 4.98 1.82 6.43
N ALA A 49 5.11 0.51 6.64
CA ALA A 49 4.31 -0.49 5.94
C ALA A 49 2.80 -0.33 6.25
N ARG A 50 2.45 0.00 7.50
CA ARG A 50 1.06 0.26 7.92
C ARG A 50 0.50 1.49 7.23
N GLU A 51 1.21 2.61 7.26
CA GLU A 51 0.77 3.85 6.60
C GLU A 51 0.63 3.64 5.08
N MET A 52 1.57 2.94 4.45
CA MET A 52 1.47 2.59 3.02
C MET A 52 0.27 1.70 2.72
N ALA A 53 -0.06 0.74 3.59
CA ALA A 53 -1.24 -0.11 3.42
C ALA A 53 -2.52 0.72 3.55
N ASP A 54 -2.60 1.66 4.49
CA ASP A 54 -3.74 2.54 4.67
C ASP A 54 -3.92 3.49 3.46
N ASP A 55 -2.84 4.12 2.99
CA ASP A 55 -2.85 5.01 1.81
C ASP A 55 -3.17 4.25 0.52
N TYR A 56 -2.58 3.07 0.31
CA TYR A 56 -2.86 2.21 -0.84
C TYR A 56 -4.33 1.76 -0.86
N THR A 57 -4.86 1.41 0.32
CA THR A 57 -6.27 1.03 0.50
C THR A 57 -7.21 2.24 0.36
N GLY A 58 -6.75 3.45 0.63
CA GLY A 58 -7.53 4.66 0.37
C GLY A 58 -7.63 4.97 -1.13
N GLN A 59 -6.50 4.94 -1.83
CA GLN A 59 -6.39 5.49 -3.19
C GLN A 59 -6.80 4.51 -4.29
N LEU A 60 -6.39 3.23 -4.21
CA LEU A 60 -6.56 2.29 -5.33
C LEU A 60 -7.55 1.16 -5.04
N PHE A 61 -7.82 0.86 -3.76
CA PHE A 61 -8.66 -0.28 -3.40
C PHE A 61 -10.11 -0.08 -3.81
N TRP A 62 -10.72 1.08 -3.55
CA TRP A 62 -12.14 1.27 -3.87
C TRP A 62 -12.42 1.26 -5.37
N GLU A 63 -11.52 1.86 -6.15
CA GLU A 63 -11.62 1.84 -7.61
C GLU A 63 -11.36 0.43 -8.17
N SER A 64 -10.31 -0.25 -7.70
CA SER A 64 -10.02 -1.63 -8.14
C SER A 64 -11.11 -2.60 -7.72
N LEU A 65 -11.65 -2.47 -6.50
CA LEU A 65 -12.76 -3.28 -6.00
C LEU A 65 -13.99 -3.10 -6.88
N ARG A 66 -14.33 -1.85 -7.20
CA ARG A 66 -15.45 -1.53 -8.08
C ARG A 66 -15.26 -2.14 -9.47
N THR A 67 -14.11 -1.90 -10.11
CA THR A 67 -13.81 -2.42 -11.46
C THR A 67 -13.87 -3.94 -11.49
N ILE A 68 -13.17 -4.62 -10.58
CA ILE A 68 -13.18 -6.09 -10.52
C ILE A 68 -14.57 -6.63 -10.24
N PHE A 69 -15.34 -5.95 -9.38
CA PHE A 69 -16.70 -6.37 -9.07
C PHE A 69 -17.64 -6.21 -10.28
N GLU A 70 -17.58 -5.06 -10.94
CA GLU A 70 -18.36 -4.77 -12.14
C GLU A 70 -18.05 -5.77 -13.26
N GLU A 71 -16.76 -5.99 -13.54
CA GLU A 71 -16.30 -6.93 -14.58
C GLU A 71 -16.72 -8.37 -14.31
N ARG A 72 -16.59 -8.84 -13.05
CA ARG A 72 -16.77 -10.26 -12.74
C ARG A 72 -18.19 -10.65 -12.34
N PHE A 73 -18.96 -9.71 -11.80
CA PHE A 73 -20.26 -10.02 -11.20
C PHE A 73 -21.42 -9.21 -11.78
N LEU A 74 -21.16 -8.07 -12.44
CA LEU A 74 -22.23 -7.27 -13.06
C LEU A 74 -22.25 -7.35 -14.60
N ASN A 75 -21.25 -7.97 -15.24
CA ASN A 75 -21.21 -8.20 -16.69
C ASN A 75 -21.46 -6.91 -17.50
N THR A 76 -20.90 -5.78 -17.08
CA THR A 76 -20.95 -4.54 -17.86
C THR A 76 -19.98 -4.68 -19.04
N LYS A 77 -20.36 -5.46 -20.06
CA LYS A 77 -19.83 -5.25 -21.41
C LYS A 77 -20.39 -3.92 -21.87
N GLU A 78 -19.54 -2.90 -21.96
CA GLU A 78 -19.87 -1.73 -22.76
C GLU A 78 -20.26 -2.20 -24.17
N ALA A 79 -21.42 -1.72 -24.62
CA ALA A 79 -21.89 -1.84 -26.00
C ALA A 79 -21.26 -0.74 -26.85
#